data_AF-A0A351D2N2-F1
#
_entry.id   AF-A0A351D2N2-F1
#
_cell.length_a   1.000
_cell.length_b   1.000
_cell.length_c   1.000
_cell.angle_alpha   90.00
_cell.angle_beta   90.00
_cell.angle_gamma   90.00
#
_symmetry.space_group_name_H-M   'P 1'
#
loop_
_entity.id
_entity.type
_entity.pdbx_description
1 polymer ?
#
loop_
_entity_poly.entity_id
_entity_poly.type
_entity_poly.pdbx_seq_one_letter_code
_entity_poly.pdbx_strand_id
1 'polypeptide(L)' 'MVATKTATLNLRIDPVLKEVLRNAAAREHRSVANMVEQLIRVHCAERGIKITDLREMSPRARQD' A
#
# COMPACT_ATOMS: atom_id res chain seq x y z
N MET A 1 4.59 -3.68 -21.01
CA MET A 1 4.19 -3.95 -19.61
C MET A 1 4.39 -2.67 -18.81
N VAL A 2 3.32 -2.15 -18.19
CA VAL A 2 3.30 -0.83 -17.54
C VAL A 2 4.25 -0.84 -16.34
N ALA A 3 5.19 0.11 -16.29
CA ALA A 3 6.10 0.31 -15.17
C ALA A 3 5.31 0.39 -13.86
N THR A 4 5.47 -0.62 -13.01
CA THR A 4 4.93 -0.64 -11.65
C THR A 4 5.64 0.47 -10.88
N LYS A 5 5.01 1.64 -10.81
CA LYS A 5 5.47 2.78 -9.99
C LYS A 5 5.29 2.41 -8.52
N THR A 6 6.21 1.61 -7.99
CA THR A 6 6.27 1.26 -6.57
C THR A 6 6.98 2.39 -5.84
N ALA A 7 6.30 3.02 -4.88
CA ALA A 7 6.90 3.99 -3.97
C ALA A 7 7.17 3.31 -2.62
N THR A 8 8.32 3.58 -2.01
CA THR A 8 8.68 3.03 -0.70
C THR A 8 7.90 3.73 0.41
N LEU A 9 7.06 2.99 1.14
CA LEU A 9 6.33 3.47 2.32
C LEU A 9 7.08 3.07 3.59
N ASN A 10 7.61 4.05 4.34
CA ASN A 10 8.21 3.80 5.66
C ASN A 10 7.14 3.94 6.74
N LEU A 11 6.70 2.81 7.31
CA LEU A 11 5.66 2.75 8.32
C LEU A 11 6.24 2.24 9.64
N ARG A 12 6.05 3.01 10.73
CA ARG A 12 6.31 2.55 12.09
C ARG A 12 5.03 1.96 12.65
N ILE A 13 5.07 0.68 13.02
CA ILE A 13 3.98 -0.01 13.69
C ILE A 13 4.50 -0.69 14.96
N ASP A 14 3.59 -0.96 15.88
CA ASP A 14 3.87 -1.75 17.05
C ASP A 14 4.40 -3.15 16.65
N PRO A 15 5.44 -3.68 17.34
CA PRO A 15 6.00 -5.00 17.03
C PRO A 15 4.97 -6.13 17.10
N VAL A 16 3.99 -6.05 18.02
CA VAL A 16 2.93 -7.06 18.13
C VAL A 16 2.04 -7.03 16.88
N LEU A 17 1.70 -5.82 16.41
CA LEU A 17 0.88 -5.65 15.22
C LEU A 17 1.59 -6.16 13.96
N LYS A 18 2.92 -6.00 13.89
CA LYS A 18 3.74 -6.55 12.80
C LYS A 18 3.63 -8.08 12.72
N GLU A 19 3.66 -8.78 13.85
CA GLU A 19 3.55 -10.24 13.89
C GLU A 19 2.16 -10.72 13.47
N VAL A 20 1.10 -10.08 13.97
CA VAL A 20 -0.28 -10.38 13.57
C VAL A 20 -0.47 -10.15 12.06
N LEU A 21 0.03 -9.02 11.54
CA LEU A 21 -0.03 -8.70 10.12
C LEU A 21 0.75 -9.70 9.27
N ARG A 22 1.93 -10.15 9.74
CA ARG A 22 2.72 -11.17 9.06
C ARG A 22 1.98 -12.51 9.00
N ASN A 23 1.35 -12.92 10.09
CA ASN A 23 0.51 -14.13 10.12
C ASN A 23 -0.70 -14.00 9.18
N ALA A 24 -1.38 -12.85 9.17
CA ALA A 24 -2.49 -12.61 8.25
C ALA A 24 -2.04 -12.68 6.78
N ALA A 25 -0.92 -12.06 6.45
CA ALA A 25 -0.34 -12.08 5.10
C ALA A 25 0.06 -13.51 4.68
N ALA A 26 0.66 -14.28 5.59
CA ALA A 26 1.02 -15.68 5.34
C ALA A 26 -0.20 -16.56 5.06
N ARG A 27 -1.31 -16.34 5.78
CA ARG A 27 -2.58 -17.07 5.56
C ARG A 27 -3.17 -16.80 4.18
N GLU A 28 -3.01 -15.58 3.66
CA GLU A 28 -3.51 -15.16 2.35
C GLU A 28 -2.54 -15.49 1.20
N HIS A 29 -1.39 -16.12 1.48
CA HIS A 29 -0.30 -16.34 0.50
C HIS A 29 0.19 -15.05 -0.17
N ARG A 30 0.17 -13.92 0.56
CA ARG A 30 0.62 -12.60 0.07
C ARG A 30 1.78 -12.09 0.91
N SER A 31 2.62 -11.25 0.32
CA SER A 31 3.63 -10.51 1.09
C SER A 31 2.99 -9.49 2.02
N VAL A 32 3.67 -9.15 3.12
CA VAL A 32 3.22 -8.13 4.08
C VAL A 32 2.94 -6.79 3.38
N ALA A 33 3.79 -6.38 2.44
CA ALA A 33 3.57 -5.17 1.64
C ALA A 33 2.22 -5.21 0.89
N ASN A 34 1.92 -6.33 0.23
CA ASN A 34 0.70 -6.48 -0.56
C ASN A 34 -0.55 -6.55 0.34
N MET A 35 -0.42 -7.07 1.56
CA MET A 35 -1.47 -7.02 2.58
C MET A 35 -1.74 -5.58 3.03
N VAL A 36 -0.69 -4.81 3.29
CA VAL A 36 -0.80 -3.38 3.65
C VAL A 36 -1.44 -2.58 2.52
N GLU A 37 -1.05 -2.81 1.27
CA GLU A 37 -1.67 -2.17 0.11
C GLU A 37 -3.16 -2.48 0.00
N GLN A 38 -3.57 -3.73 0.24
CA GLN A 38 -4.98 -4.10 0.21
C GLN A 38 -5.77 -3.46 1.35
N LEU A 39 -5.21 -3.41 2.57
CA LEU A 39 -5.83 -2.73 3.71
C LEU A 39 -6.02 -1.23 3.43
N ILE A 40 -5.02 -0.57 2.85
CA ILE A 40 -5.12 0.83 2.42
C ILE A 40 -6.22 0.98 1.36
N ARG A 41 -6.26 0.07 0.38
CA ARG A 41 -7.27 0.12 -0.69
C ARG A 41 -8.69 -0.01 -0.17
N VAL A 42 -8.92 -0.98 0.72
CA VAL A 42 -10.22 -1.19 1.38
C VAL A 42 -10.60 0.03 2.20
N HIS A 43 -9.68 0.54 3.03
CA HIS A 43 -9.93 1.74 3.83
C HIS A 43 -10.30 2.96 2.98
N CYS A 44 -9.57 3.19 1.89
CA CYS A 44 -9.89 4.26 0.93
C CYS A 44 -11.26 4.03 0.27
N ALA A 45 -11.57 2.80 -0.16
CA ALA A 45 -12.85 2.48 -0.78
C ALA A 45 -14.03 2.72 0.18
N GLU A 46 -13.92 2.27 1.43
CA GLU A 46 -14.92 2.47 2.49
C GLU A 46 -15.14 3.96 2.80
N ARG A 47 -14.07 4.77 2.72
CA ARG A 47 -14.11 6.21 2.93
C ARG A 47 -14.50 7.00 1.67
N GLY A 48 -14.73 6.34 0.53
CA GLY A 48 -15.00 6.99 -0.75
C GLY A 48 -13.81 7.71 -1.38
N ILE A 49 -12.59 7.47 -0.88
CA ILE A 49 -11.34 8.03 -1.40
C ILE A 49 -10.96 7.27 -2.67
N LYS A 50 -11.14 7.90 -3.83
CA LYS A 50 -10.75 7.32 -5.12
C LYS A 50 -9.23 7.35 -5.27
N ILE A 51 -8.60 6.18 -5.19
CA ILE A 51 -7.14 6.00 -5.37
C ILE A 51 -6.66 6.45 -6.76
N THR A 52 -7.56 6.54 -7.74
CA THR A 52 -7.28 7.11 -9.07
C THR A 52 -6.71 8.53 -8.99
N ASP A 53 -7.23 9.35 -8.08
CA ASP A 53 -6.88 10.77 -7.94
C ASP A 53 -5.41 10.96 -7.49
N LEU A 54 -4.91 10.07 -6.62
CA LEU A 54 -3.55 10.15 -6.09
C LEU A 54 -2.47 9.82 -7.15
N ARG A 55 -2.80 9.01 -8.16
CA ARG A 55 -1.85 8.69 -9.24
C ARG A 55 -1.68 9.84 -10.23
N GLU A 56 -2.67 10.72 -10.33
CA GLU A 56 -2.62 11.97 -11.10
C GLU A 56 -1.97 13.10 -10.29
N MET A 57 -2.05 13.03 -8.96
CA MET A 57 -1.46 14.00 -8.03
C MET A 57 0.05 13.82 -7.76
N SER A 58 0.70 12.81 -8.34
CA SER A 58 2.17 12.71 -8.25
C SER A 58 2.77 13.76 -9.19
N PRO A 59 3.32 14.89 -8.68
CA PRO A 59 4.06 15.78 -9.56
C PRO A 59 5.16 14.94 -10.20
N ARG A 60 5.29 15.08 -11.51
CA ARG A 60 6.46 14.62 -12.26
C ARG A 60 7.67 15.21 -11.54
N ALA A 61 8.30 14.43 -10.66
CA ALA A 61 9.61 14.74 -10.14
C ALA A 61 10.57 14.61 -11.33
N ARG A 62 10.75 15.77 -11.99
CA ARG A 62 11.84 16.17 -12.88
C ARG A 62 12.41 15.08 -13.78
N GLN A 63 11.95 15.09 -15.03
CA GLN A 63 12.85 14.91 -16.16
C GLN A 63 13.76 16.14 -16.20
N ASP A 64 15.04 15.98 -15.88
CA ASP A 64 16.21 16.45 -16.64
C ASP A 64 17.47 15.78 -16.06
#